data_AF-A0A957IKJ7-F1
#
_entry.id   AF-A0A957IKJ7-F1
#
_cell.length_a   1.000
_cell.length_b   1.000
_cell.length_c   1.000
_cell.angle_alpha   90.00
_cell.angle_beta   90.00
_cell.angle_gamma   90.00
#
_symmetry.space_group_name_H-M   'P 1'
#
loop_
_entity.id
_entity.type
_entity.pdbx_description
1 polymer ?
#
loop_
_entity_poly.entity_id
_entity_poly.type
_entity_poly.pdbx_seq_one_letter_code
_entity_poly.pdbx_strand_id
1 'polypeptide(L)'
;MKQIKLTIQTRAFILAAIVVGVLLPFVPLLLWSVSFRWLYPSVLPESLSLRAWQYVFSPRAQVLSALGYSTLVALLVTTLSIVIGLPAGRALGLYKFRGKTA
;
A
#
# COMPACT_ATOMS: atom_id res chain seq x y z
N MET A 1 12.95 -19.57 32.58
CA MET A 1 13.62 -19.26 31.27
C MET A 1 12.99 -19.98 30.06
N LYS A 2 12.66 -21.28 30.10
CA LYS A 2 12.06 -22.00 28.94
C LYS A 2 10.73 -21.40 28.43
N GLN A 3 9.82 -21.04 29.34
CA GLN A 3 8.53 -20.43 29.00
C GLN A 3 8.67 -19.08 28.26
N ILE A 4 9.65 -18.27 28.67
CA ILE A 4 9.93 -16.97 28.03
C ILE A 4 10.45 -17.16 26.59
N LYS A 5 11.35 -18.13 26.38
CA LYS A 5 11.86 -18.44 25.03
C LYS A 5 10.75 -18.94 24.10
N LEU A 6 9.83 -19.77 24.60
CA LEU A 6 8.71 -20.29 23.82
C LEU A 6 7.77 -19.17 23.35
N THR A 7 7.38 -18.26 24.25
CA THR A 7 6.53 -17.11 23.89
C THR A 7 7.18 -16.19 22.86
N ILE A 8 8.49 -15.97 22.94
CA ILE A 8 9.24 -15.16 21.95
C ILE A 8 9.25 -15.86 20.58
N GLN A 9 9.49 -17.17 20.54
CA GLN A 9 9.48 -17.95 19.30
C GLN A 9 8.09 -17.97 18.64
N THR A 10 7.03 -18.17 19.42
CA THR A 10 5.65 -18.13 18.88
C THR A 10 5.30 -16.76 18.33
N ARG A 11 5.65 -15.67 19.03
CA ARG A 11 5.43 -14.31 18.52
C ARG A 11 6.21 -14.04 17.25
N ALA A 12 7.48 -14.43 17.18
CA ALA A 12 8.29 -14.28 15.98
C ALA A 12 7.70 -15.05 14.80
N PHE A 13 7.21 -16.28 15.03
CA PHE A 13 6.52 -17.07 14.02
C PHE A 13 5.24 -16.40 13.54
N ILE A 14 4.39 -15.90 14.44
CA ILE A 14 3.15 -15.20 14.08
C ILE A 14 3.46 -13.95 13.25
N LEU A 15 4.44 -13.14 13.67
CA LEU A 15 4.85 -11.94 12.93
C LEU A 15 5.37 -12.30 11.54
N ALA A 16 6.19 -13.34 11.42
CA ALA A 16 6.67 -13.83 10.13
C ALA A 16 5.52 -14.31 9.25
N ALA A 17 4.56 -15.05 9.80
CA ALA A 17 3.38 -15.51 9.07
C ALA A 17 2.52 -14.35 8.56
N ILE A 18 2.33 -13.30 9.36
CA ILE A 18 1.60 -12.08 8.93
C ILE A 18 2.36 -11.38 7.79
N VAL A 19 3.68 -11.18 7.95
CA VAL A 19 4.51 -10.52 6.94
C VAL A 19 4.48 -11.32 5.63
N VAL A 20 4.68 -12.63 5.69
CA VAL A 20 4.61 -13.50 4.51
C VAL A 20 3.21 -13.46 3.91
N GLY A 21 2.15 -13.59 4.71
CA GLY A 21 0.77 -13.56 4.21
C GLY A 21 0.41 -12.26 3.50
N VAL A 22 0.91 -11.12 3.99
CA VAL A 22 0.69 -9.81 3.37
C VAL A 22 1.54 -9.64 2.10
N LEU A 23 2.80 -10.09 2.11
CA LEU A 23 3.73 -9.87 0.98
C LEU A 23 3.59 -10.89 -0.15
N LEU A 24 3.15 -12.12 0.14
CA LEU A 24 3.03 -13.21 -0.83
C LEU A 24 2.19 -12.85 -2.07
N PRO A 25 1.02 -12.16 -1.99
CA PRO A 25 0.29 -11.78 -3.19
C PRO A 25 0.99 -10.71 -4.06
N PHE A 26 2.01 -10.02 -3.56
CA PHE A 26 2.79 -9.06 -4.34
C PHE A 26 3.88 -9.74 -5.19
N VAL A 27 4.33 -10.94 -4.81
CA VAL A 27 5.32 -11.72 -5.59
C VAL A 27 4.88 -11.91 -7.04
N PRO A 28 3.66 -12.41 -7.35
CA PRO A 28 3.24 -12.53 -8.74
C PRO A 28 3.13 -11.18 -9.44
N LEU A 29 2.75 -10.09 -8.76
CA LEU A 29 2.70 -8.74 -9.37
C LEU A 29 4.10 -8.26 -9.78
N LEU A 30 5.11 -8.49 -8.93
CA LEU A 30 6.50 -8.16 -9.24
C LEU A 30 7.02 -8.97 -10.42
N LEU A 31 6.73 -10.26 -10.45
CA LEU A 31 7.09 -11.13 -11.56
C LEU A 31 6.38 -10.70 -12.87
N TRP A 32 5.08 -10.43 -12.82
CA TRP A 32 4.31 -9.92 -13.98
C TRP A 32 4.88 -8.61 -14.52
N SER A 33 5.34 -7.70 -13.65
CA SER A 33 5.92 -6.42 -14.05
C SER A 33 7.15 -6.55 -14.96
N VAL A 34 7.90 -7.65 -14.84
CA VAL A 34 9.10 -7.94 -15.66
C VAL A 34 8.91 -9.11 -16.61
N SER A 35 7.70 -9.64 -16.76
CA SER A 35 7.43 -10.78 -17.63
C SER A 35 7.05 -10.31 -19.03
N PHE A 36 7.57 -10.98 -20.06
CA PHE A 36 7.07 -10.77 -21.43
C PHE A 36 5.68 -11.39 -21.61
N ARG A 37 5.56 -12.64 -21.15
CA ARG A 37 4.34 -13.44 -21.19
C ARG A 37 4.39 -14.46 -20.06
N TRP A 38 3.29 -14.58 -19.34
CA TRP A 38 3.11 -15.56 -18.29
C TRP A 38 1.71 -16.14 -18.41
N LEU A 39 1.59 -17.27 -19.12
CA LEU A 39 0.32 -17.93 -19.42
C LEU A 39 0.12 -19.14 -18.51
N TYR A 40 -1.11 -19.38 -18.06
CA TYR A 40 -1.43 -20.66 -17.43
C TYR A 40 -1.10 -21.83 -18.41
N PRO A 41 -0.47 -22.94 -17.96
CA PRO A 41 -0.22 -23.37 -16.58
C PRO A 41 1.21 -23.08 -16.07
N SER A 42 1.97 -22.16 -16.67
CA SER A 42 3.35 -21.93 -16.23
C SER A 42 3.39 -21.29 -14.83
N VAL A 43 4.19 -21.87 -13.93
CA VAL A 43 4.34 -21.40 -12.53
C VAL A 43 5.29 -20.21 -12.43
N LEU A 44 6.18 -20.05 -13.42
CA LEU A 44 7.11 -18.94 -13.54
C LEU A 44 7.06 -18.41 -14.98
N PRO A 45 7.38 -17.13 -15.20
CA PRO A 45 7.36 -16.55 -16.53
C PRO A 45 8.38 -17.22 -17.45
N GLU A 46 7.96 -17.50 -18.70
CA GLU A 46 8.80 -18.16 -19.70
C GLU A 46 9.97 -17.27 -20.15
N SER A 47 9.77 -15.96 -20.15
CA SER A 47 10.79 -14.97 -20.51
C SER A 47 10.58 -13.65 -19.78
N LEU A 48 11.69 -13.05 -19.36
CA LEU A 48 11.71 -11.72 -18.75
C LEU A 48 11.89 -10.65 -19.82
N SER A 49 11.19 -9.53 -19.67
CA SER A 49 11.26 -8.39 -20.58
C SER A 49 10.95 -7.08 -19.85
N LEU A 50 11.68 -6.03 -20.21
CA LEU A 50 11.42 -4.66 -19.73
C LEU A 50 10.39 -3.91 -20.58
N ARG A 51 9.68 -4.59 -21.48
CA ARG A 51 8.66 -3.98 -22.37
C ARG A 51 7.62 -3.17 -21.58
N ALA A 52 7.11 -3.71 -20.47
CA ALA A 52 6.12 -3.02 -19.65
C ALA A 52 6.68 -1.70 -19.09
N TRP A 53 7.92 -1.70 -18.59
CA TRP A 53 8.58 -0.51 -18.09
C TRP A 53 8.88 0.51 -19.20
N GLN A 54 9.36 0.05 -20.36
CA GLN A 54 9.54 0.92 -21.54
C GLN A 54 8.22 1.58 -21.96
N TYR A 55 7.10 0.85 -21.89
CA TYR A 55 5.78 1.39 -22.16
C TYR A 55 5.35 2.42 -21.10
N VAL A 56 5.54 2.13 -19.80
CA VAL A 56 5.24 3.06 -18.70
C VAL A 56 5.97 4.39 -18.84
N PHE A 57 7.25 4.35 -19.21
CA PHE A 57 8.05 5.56 -19.46
C PHE A 57 7.82 6.20 -20.82
N SER A 58 7.03 5.57 -21.71
CA SER A 58 6.71 6.15 -22.99
C SER A 58 5.70 7.30 -22.84
N PRO A 59 5.81 8.37 -23.65
CA PRO A 59 4.84 9.48 -23.63
C PRO A 59 3.39 9.04 -23.93
N ARG A 60 3.22 7.91 -24.63
CA ARG A 60 1.90 7.38 -25.01
C ARG A 60 1.11 6.84 -23.84
N ALA A 61 1.80 6.32 -22.82
CA ALA A 61 1.14 5.70 -21.67
C ALA A 61 0.65 6.72 -20.64
N GLN A 62 1.16 7.96 -20.67
CA GLN A 62 0.78 9.07 -19.76
C GLN A 62 0.82 8.72 -18.26
N VAL A 63 1.56 7.66 -17.88
CA VAL A 63 1.60 7.16 -16.50
C VAL A 63 2.23 8.19 -15.58
N LEU A 64 3.33 8.82 -16.00
CA LEU A 64 4.03 9.79 -15.16
C LEU A 64 3.19 11.05 -14.90
N SER A 65 2.44 11.53 -15.90
CA SER A 65 1.48 12.62 -15.71
C SER A 65 0.34 12.23 -14.78
N ALA A 66 -0.21 11.02 -14.91
CA ALA A 66 -1.26 10.53 -14.02
C ALA A 66 -0.77 10.40 -12.57
N LEU A 67 0.47 9.95 -12.36
CA LEU A 67 1.12 9.94 -11.04
C LEU A 67 1.27 11.34 -10.45
N GLY A 68 1.66 12.32 -11.27
CA GLY A 68 1.73 13.73 -10.86
C GLY A 68 0.38 14.27 -10.40
N TYR A 69 -0.67 14.09 -11.22
CA TYR A 69 -2.01 14.57 -10.88
C TYR A 69 -2.60 13.87 -9.64
N SER A 70 -2.48 12.54 -9.54
CA SER A 70 -2.97 11.81 -8.38
C SER A 70 -2.25 12.19 -7.08
N THR A 71 -0.93 12.38 -7.14
CA THR A 71 -0.15 12.88 -6.00
C THR A 71 -0.58 14.29 -5.60
N LEU A 72 -0.77 15.18 -6.57
CA LEU A 72 -1.23 16.55 -6.32
C LEU A 72 -2.60 16.55 -5.64
N VAL A 73 -3.56 15.77 -6.17
CA VAL A 73 -4.89 15.63 -5.58
C VAL A 73 -4.80 15.06 -4.16
N ALA A 74 -4.01 14.01 -3.95
CA ALA A 74 -3.84 13.42 -2.63
C ALA A 74 -3.27 14.42 -1.60
N LEU A 75 -2.28 15.23 -2.00
CA LEU A 75 -1.68 16.25 -1.12
C LEU A 75 -2.67 17.37 -0.79
N LEU A 76 -3.40 17.86 -1.79
CA LEU A 76 -4.42 18.89 -1.58
C LEU A 76 -5.52 18.38 -0.64
N VAL A 77 -6.11 17.22 -0.94
CA VAL A 77 -7.18 16.63 -0.13
C VAL A 77 -6.71 16.35 1.29
N THR A 78 -5.50 15.80 1.48
CA THR A 78 -4.94 15.55 2.81
C THR A 78 -4.76 16.85 3.59
N THR A 79 -4.21 17.88 2.96
CA THR A 79 -4.01 19.19 3.58
C THR A 79 -5.33 19.82 4.00
N LEU A 80 -6.31 19.87 3.10
CA LEU A 80 -7.65 20.39 3.42
C LEU A 80 -8.30 19.59 4.55
N SER A 81 -8.18 18.27 4.51
CA SER A 81 -8.73 17.38 5.55
C SER A 81 -8.10 17.66 6.92
N ILE A 82 -6.80 17.94 6.98
CA ILE A 82 -6.13 18.32 8.24
C ILE A 82 -6.59 19.70 8.70
N VAL A 83 -6.62 20.69 7.80
CA VAL A 83 -7.02 22.08 8.12
C VAL A 83 -8.44 22.14 8.69
N ILE A 84 -9.35 21.31 8.19
CA ILE A 84 -10.75 21.27 8.64
C ILE A 84 -10.90 20.29 9.82
N GLY A 85 -10.35 19.08 9.69
CA GLY A 85 -10.53 17.99 10.64
C GLY A 85 -9.84 18.21 11.98
N LEU A 86 -8.68 18.86 12.01
CA LEU A 86 -7.95 19.12 13.25
C LEU A 86 -8.70 20.07 14.20
N PRO A 87 -9.18 21.26 13.77
CA PRO A 87 -9.98 22.12 14.65
C PRO A 87 -11.33 21.50 15.02
N ALA A 88 -11.99 20.80 14.09
CA ALA A 88 -13.23 20.08 14.38
C ALA A 88 -13.03 18.99 15.45
N GLY A 89 -11.98 18.17 15.29
CA GLY A 89 -11.59 17.15 16.26
C GLY A 89 -11.21 17.77 17.61
N ARG A 90 -10.51 18.91 17.61
CA ARG A 90 -10.20 19.65 18.84
C ARG A 90 -11.47 20.14 19.53
N ALA A 91 -12.45 20.63 18.78
CA ALA A 91 -13.69 21.11 19.35
C ALA A 91 -14.54 19.99 19.93
N LEU A 92 -14.65 18.88 19.21
CA LEU A 92 -15.31 17.66 19.68
C LEU A 92 -14.58 17.05 20.90
N GLY A 93 -13.25 17.11 20.95
CA GLY A 93 -12.48 16.56 22.06
C GLY A 93 -12.56 17.42 23.33
N LEU A 94 -12.35 18.74 23.22
CA LEU A 94 -12.04 19.59 24.37
C LEU A 94 -13.18 20.53 24.80
N TYR A 95 -14.07 20.94 23.90
CA TYR A 95 -15.12 21.90 24.24
C TYR A 95 -16.44 21.21 24.59
N LYS A 96 -17.25 21.89 25.40
CA LYS A 96 -18.65 21.54 25.67
C LYS A 96 -19.53 22.45 24.82
N PHE A 97 -20.38 21.87 23.99
CA PHE A 97 -21.35 22.60 23.17
C PHE A 97 -22.61 21.76 22.98
N ARG A 98 -23.72 22.42 22.63
CA ARG A 98 -25.02 21.76 22.41
C ARG A 98 -24.96 20.91 21.14
N GLY A 99 -25.40 19.65 21.20
CA GLY A 99 -25.36 18.70 20.06
C GLY A 99 -24.15 17.76 20.01
N LYS A 100 -23.29 17.75 21.05
CA LYS A 100 -22.10 16.89 21.13
C LYS A 100 -22.38 15.41 21.44
N THR A 101 -23.46 15.11 22.16
CA THR A 101 -23.79 13.76 22.68
C THR A 101 -25.21 13.32 22.29
N ALA A 102 -25.65 13.67 21.08
CA ALA A 102 -26.89 13.13 20.52
C ALA A 102 -26.66 11.74 19.94
#